data_AF-A0A6J5GL14-F1
#
_entry.id   AF-A0A6J5GL14-F1
#
_cell.length_a   1.000
_cell.length_b   1.000
_cell.length_c   1.000
_cell.angle_alpha   90.00
_cell.angle_beta   90.00
_cell.angle_gamma   90.00
#
_symmetry.space_group_name_H-M   'P 1'
#
loop_
_entity.id
_entity.type
_entity.pdbx_description
1 polymer ?
#
loop_
_entity_poly.entity_id
_entity_poly.type
_entity_poly.pdbx_seq_one_letter_code
_entity_poly.pdbx_strand_id
1 'polypeptide(L)'
;MFATQLDPIYALFIELVSSSFEPSRRLQRPSLNHPQGTMRARRLKKSGACNRTPKSTELTSISAHPQQPDQRQSPIRYAQREPAMKPEHRPADFAARFSPGLTNPDAATPEGVVAAAGTPGKDVVKRYNIYRNNVTVSLIDALAAIYPAVQRITGVEFFRAMARFHVRATPPVSRLLFEYGRDFPSFIETYEYAREMPWLADTARIERAWLDAYHVADASPLAAETLACIDPSALAQVRFVTHPATRIVRSRYPAVSIFTMNRVNTPVTPLHSSDAEDALVTRPDADVIVSRLPPGGAAFLVALIEGATLGAAAQTAFEEAADFDLPANLAAMFSAGVFAAVQLD
;
A
#
# COMPACT_ATOMS: atom_id res chain seq x y z
N MET A 1 -11.89 21.06 -0.09
CA MET A 1 -12.99 20.12 -0.42
C MET A 1 -12.46 19.18 -1.52
N PHE A 2 -11.65 18.20 -1.13
CA PHE A 2 -11.14 17.16 -2.03
C PHE A 2 -11.39 15.83 -1.36
N ALA A 3 -12.55 15.24 -1.65
CA ALA A 3 -12.83 13.85 -1.32
C ALA A 3 -12.23 13.02 -2.47
N THR A 4 -11.03 12.47 -2.26
CA THR A 4 -10.43 11.52 -3.19
C THR A 4 -11.05 10.14 -2.96
N GLN A 5 -12.00 9.82 -3.82
CA GLN A 5 -12.62 8.51 -3.91
C GLN A 5 -11.58 7.50 -4.40
N LEU A 6 -11.14 6.60 -3.50
CA LEU A 6 -10.26 5.47 -3.84
C LEU A 6 -10.94 4.56 -4.87
N ASP A 7 -10.17 4.11 -5.87
CA ASP A 7 -10.62 3.17 -6.89
C ASP A 7 -10.86 1.78 -6.24
N PRO A 8 -12.07 1.18 -6.36
CA PRO A 8 -12.39 -0.13 -5.78
C PRO A 8 -11.49 -1.26 -6.30
N ILE A 9 -10.79 -1.07 -7.43
CA ILE A 9 -9.83 -2.05 -7.95
C ILE A 9 -8.60 -2.18 -7.03
N TYR A 10 -8.20 -1.10 -6.35
CA TYR A 10 -7.01 -1.09 -5.48
C TYR A 10 -7.26 -1.76 -4.13
N ALA A 11 -8.44 -1.53 -3.53
CA ALA A 11 -8.87 -2.24 -2.32
C ALA A 11 -9.03 -3.75 -2.57
N LEU A 12 -9.59 -4.11 -3.73
CA LEU A 12 -9.77 -5.51 -4.14
C LEU A 12 -8.42 -6.20 -4.41
N PHE A 13 -7.40 -5.48 -4.90
CA PHE A 13 -6.06 -6.03 -5.13
C PHE A 13 -5.29 -6.26 -3.81
N ILE A 14 -5.41 -5.36 -2.82
CA ILE A 14 -4.86 -5.56 -1.48
C ILE A 14 -5.51 -6.78 -0.78
N GLU A 15 -6.83 -6.98 -0.96
CA GLU A 15 -7.52 -8.21 -0.53
C GLU A 15 -7.07 -9.46 -1.32
N LEU A 16 -6.77 -9.35 -2.62
CA LEU A 16 -6.32 -10.49 -3.44
C LEU A 16 -4.91 -10.98 -3.06
N VAL A 17 -4.01 -10.03 -2.75
CA VAL A 17 -2.65 -10.34 -2.28
C VAL A 17 -2.70 -10.96 -0.89
N SER A 18 -3.64 -10.52 -0.03
CA SER A 18 -3.86 -11.08 1.31
C SER A 18 -4.53 -12.46 1.29
N SER A 19 -5.44 -12.72 0.34
CA SER A 19 -6.19 -13.98 0.23
C SER A 19 -5.43 -15.10 -0.50
N SER A 20 -4.35 -14.78 -1.23
CA SER A 20 -3.53 -15.78 -1.93
C SER A 20 -2.69 -16.67 -0.99
N PHE A 21 -2.76 -16.45 0.33
CA PHE A 21 -2.02 -17.22 1.35
C PHE A 21 -2.85 -17.47 2.63
N GLU A 22 -4.07 -18.02 2.53
CA GLU A 22 -4.72 -18.68 3.68
C GLU A 22 -4.76 -20.22 3.53
N PRO A 23 -4.20 -20.99 4.49
CA PRO A 23 -4.46 -22.42 4.57
C PRO A 23 -5.88 -22.64 5.11
N SER A 24 -6.65 -23.49 4.41
CA SER A 24 -8.06 -23.78 4.65
C SER A 24 -8.43 -23.92 6.14
N ARG A 25 -9.21 -22.98 6.67
CA ARG A 25 -10.01 -23.19 7.90
C ARG A 25 -11.49 -23.29 7.56
N ARG A 26 -12.07 -24.47 7.78
CA ARG A 26 -13.51 -24.68 7.87
C ARG A 26 -14.04 -23.93 9.10
N LEU A 27 -14.98 -23.02 8.90
CA LEU A 27 -15.83 -22.50 9.96
C LEU A 27 -17.21 -23.16 9.86
N GLN A 28 -17.50 -24.03 10.83
CA GLN A 28 -18.87 -24.37 11.22
C GLN A 28 -19.52 -23.10 11.77
N ARG A 29 -20.68 -22.70 11.23
CA ARG A 29 -21.54 -21.67 11.83
C ARG A 29 -22.58 -22.33 12.73
N PRO A 30 -22.81 -21.85 13.96
CA PRO A 30 -24.05 -22.13 14.67
C PRO A 30 -25.15 -21.13 14.28
N SER A 31 -26.37 -21.66 14.28
CA SER A 31 -27.67 -21.02 14.11
C SER A 31 -28.00 -20.05 15.24
N LEU A 32 -28.53 -18.87 14.92
CA LEU A 32 -29.36 -18.08 15.83
C LEU A 32 -30.60 -17.56 15.08
N ASN A 33 -31.75 -17.96 15.62
CA ASN A 33 -33.10 -17.65 15.19
C ASN A 33 -33.60 -16.32 15.78
N HIS A 34 -34.62 -15.77 15.09
CA HIS A 34 -35.60 -14.71 15.44
C HIS A 34 -35.38 -13.32 14.83
N PRO A 35 -36.44 -12.81 14.17
CA PRO A 35 -37.32 -11.88 14.88
C PRO A 35 -38.82 -12.12 14.65
N GLN A 36 -39.63 -11.85 15.68
CA GLN A 36 -41.04 -11.46 15.54
C GLN A 36 -41.29 -10.21 16.38
N GLY A 37 -41.96 -9.22 15.80
CA GLY A 37 -42.30 -7.96 16.47
C GLY A 37 -43.07 -7.02 15.56
N THR A 38 -44.39 -7.17 15.57
CA THR A 38 -45.42 -6.41 14.85
C THR A 38 -45.55 -4.95 15.32
N MET A 39 -45.79 -3.98 14.41
CA MET A 39 -47.06 -3.21 14.31
C MET A 39 -47.01 -1.96 13.41
N ARG A 40 -47.89 -1.99 12.40
CA ARG A 40 -48.82 -0.96 11.88
C ARG A 40 -48.55 0.56 12.01
N ALA A 41 -48.53 1.14 10.80
CA ALA A 41 -49.43 2.17 10.26
C ALA A 41 -49.25 3.65 10.61
N ARG A 42 -49.02 4.47 9.57
CA ARG A 42 -49.91 5.60 9.24
C ARG A 42 -49.77 6.04 7.79
N ARG A 43 -50.89 6.57 7.30
CA ARG A 43 -51.29 6.84 5.93
C ARG A 43 -51.26 8.36 5.71
N LEU A 44 -50.71 8.86 4.62
CA LEU A 44 -51.01 10.20 4.08
C LEU A 44 -51.00 10.14 2.54
N LYS A 45 -52.02 10.76 1.94
CA LYS A 45 -52.40 10.75 0.52
C LYS A 45 -51.95 12.05 -0.17
N LYS A 46 -52.05 12.02 -1.53
CA LYS A 46 -52.20 13.11 -2.53
C LYS A 46 -50.86 13.67 -3.05
N SER A 47 -50.67 14.03 -4.34
CA SER A 47 -51.51 14.12 -5.55
C SER A 47 -50.67 14.61 -6.74
N GLY A 48 -51.11 14.39 -7.99
CA GLY A 48 -50.83 15.24 -9.18
C GLY A 48 -49.79 14.68 -10.17
N ALA A 49 -50.20 14.08 -11.29
CA ALA A 49 -50.27 14.67 -12.65
C ALA A 49 -48.90 14.78 -13.38
N CYS A 50 -48.72 14.73 -14.70
CA CYS A 50 -49.37 14.12 -15.87
C CYS A 50 -48.41 14.42 -17.06
N ASN A 51 -48.17 13.44 -17.94
CA ASN A 51 -47.67 13.51 -19.32
C ASN A 51 -46.24 14.01 -19.64
N ARG A 52 -45.43 13.16 -20.31
CA ARG A 52 -45.25 13.11 -21.79
C ARG A 52 -44.23 12.02 -22.17
N THR A 53 -44.59 11.21 -23.16
CA THR A 53 -43.74 10.28 -23.93
C THR A 53 -42.95 11.04 -25.04
N PRO A 54 -41.89 10.50 -25.68
CA PRO A 54 -42.06 9.46 -26.71
C PRO A 54 -40.94 8.40 -26.87
N LYS A 55 -41.39 7.22 -27.34
CA LYS A 55 -40.83 6.31 -28.36
C LYS A 55 -39.40 5.77 -28.27
N SER A 56 -39.33 4.44 -28.15
CA SER A 56 -38.61 3.45 -28.99
C SER A 56 -38.69 2.10 -28.25
N THR A 57 -38.64 0.88 -28.79
CA THR A 57 -38.79 0.20 -30.09
C THR A 57 -38.88 -1.29 -29.68
N GLU A 58 -39.56 -2.12 -30.46
CA GLU A 58 -39.83 -3.55 -30.21
C GLU A 58 -38.59 -4.39 -29.88
N LEU A 59 -38.78 -5.51 -29.15
CA LEU A 59 -38.43 -6.88 -29.61
C LEU A 59 -38.81 -7.94 -28.55
N THR A 60 -39.83 -8.71 -28.91
CA THR A 60 -39.96 -10.17 -28.83
C THR A 60 -39.91 -10.90 -27.48
N SER A 61 -41.07 -11.45 -27.13
CA SER A 61 -41.37 -12.48 -26.14
C SER A 61 -40.86 -13.87 -26.53
N ILE A 62 -40.26 -14.61 -25.57
CA ILE A 62 -40.25 -16.08 -25.55
C ILE A 62 -40.44 -16.56 -24.10
N SER A 63 -41.53 -17.30 -23.89
CA SER A 63 -41.88 -18.00 -22.65
C SER A 63 -41.08 -19.29 -22.47
N ALA A 64 -40.70 -19.62 -21.23
CA ALA A 64 -40.27 -20.97 -20.85
C ALA A 64 -40.88 -21.37 -19.50
N HIS A 65 -41.61 -22.49 -19.50
CA HIS A 65 -42.23 -23.14 -18.35
C HIS A 65 -41.18 -23.91 -17.50
N PRO A 66 -41.45 -24.16 -16.20
CA PRO A 66 -40.50 -24.74 -15.26
C PRO A 66 -40.50 -26.29 -15.31
N GLN A 67 -39.32 -26.91 -15.25
CA GLN A 67 -39.15 -28.35 -15.03
C GLN A 67 -38.54 -28.63 -13.64
N GLN A 68 -39.16 -29.55 -12.90
CA GLN A 68 -38.75 -30.08 -11.60
C GLN A 68 -37.45 -30.91 -11.69
N PRO A 69 -36.62 -30.97 -10.62
CA PRO A 69 -35.46 -31.85 -10.59
C PRO A 69 -35.83 -33.29 -10.13
N ASP A 70 -35.35 -34.26 -10.92
CA ASP A 70 -35.44 -35.71 -10.71
C ASP A 70 -34.53 -36.17 -9.55
N GLN A 71 -35.09 -36.99 -8.65
CA GLN A 71 -34.39 -37.62 -7.53
C GLN A 71 -33.86 -38.99 -7.95
N ARG A 72 -32.54 -39.14 -8.08
CA ARG A 72 -31.89 -40.46 -8.00
C ARG A 72 -30.64 -40.40 -7.13
N GLN A 73 -30.80 -40.89 -5.89
CA GLN A 73 -29.72 -41.16 -4.95
C GLN A 73 -29.11 -42.54 -5.23
N SER A 74 -27.79 -42.62 -5.31
CA SER A 74 -27.02 -43.87 -5.21
C SER A 74 -26.02 -43.75 -4.04
N PRO A 75 -25.91 -44.73 -3.14
CA PRO A 75 -25.07 -44.61 -1.94
C PRO A 75 -23.59 -44.90 -2.25
N ILE A 76 -22.70 -43.95 -1.94
CA ILE A 76 -21.26 -44.17 -2.02
C ILE A 76 -20.82 -45.00 -0.81
N ARG A 77 -20.35 -46.24 -1.07
CA ARG A 77 -19.66 -47.09 -0.10
C ARG A 77 -18.31 -46.47 0.26
N TYR A 78 -18.08 -46.19 1.54
CA TYR A 78 -16.75 -45.85 2.05
C TYR A 78 -15.90 -47.12 2.13
N ALA A 79 -14.97 -47.29 1.18
CA ALA A 79 -13.89 -48.26 1.32
C ALA A 79 -12.98 -47.85 2.49
N GLN A 80 -12.68 -48.81 3.36
CA GLN A 80 -11.83 -48.65 4.53
C GLN A 80 -10.44 -48.11 4.09
N ARG A 81 -10.06 -46.94 4.61
CA ARG A 81 -8.71 -46.38 4.43
C ARG A 81 -7.73 -47.17 5.29
N GLU A 82 -6.65 -47.65 4.68
CA GLU A 82 -5.45 -48.15 5.36
C GLU A 82 -4.89 -47.09 6.34
N PRO A 83 -4.24 -47.52 7.43
CA PRO A 83 -3.85 -46.61 8.51
C PRO A 83 -2.82 -45.60 8.03
N ALA A 84 -3.09 -44.33 8.35
CA ALA A 84 -2.22 -43.19 8.06
C ALA A 84 -0.81 -43.42 8.64
N MET A 85 0.19 -43.40 7.76
CA MET A 85 1.60 -43.33 8.12
C MET A 85 1.81 -42.09 9.02
N LYS A 86 2.42 -42.30 10.20
CA LYS A 86 2.70 -41.23 11.18
C LYS A 86 3.44 -40.07 10.51
N PRO A 87 3.17 -38.81 10.88
CA PRO A 87 3.93 -37.68 10.37
C PRO A 87 5.34 -37.74 10.97
N GLU A 88 6.30 -38.31 10.23
CA GLU A 88 7.70 -38.09 10.51
C GLU A 88 7.97 -36.59 10.51
N HIS A 89 8.74 -36.12 11.51
CA HIS A 89 9.20 -34.75 11.66
C HIS A 89 9.55 -34.14 10.30
N ARG A 90 8.71 -33.24 9.76
CA ARG A 90 9.15 -32.33 8.68
C ARG A 90 10.08 -31.33 9.34
N PRO A 91 11.40 -31.42 9.17
CA PRO A 91 12.30 -30.61 9.94
C PRO A 91 12.25 -29.18 9.40
N ALA A 92 12.30 -28.21 10.30
CA ALA A 92 12.53 -26.79 9.98
C ALA A 92 13.76 -26.57 9.05
N ASP A 93 14.63 -27.59 8.93
CA ASP A 93 15.79 -27.70 8.04
C ASP A 93 15.46 -27.65 6.53
N PHE A 94 14.31 -28.16 6.08
CA PHE A 94 14.03 -28.21 4.63
C PHE A 94 13.89 -26.82 4.01
N ALA A 95 13.11 -25.92 4.64
CA ALA A 95 12.91 -24.56 4.13
C ALA A 95 14.22 -23.76 4.17
N ALA A 96 15.02 -23.94 5.22
CA ALA A 96 16.33 -23.30 5.37
C ALA A 96 17.32 -23.73 4.27
N ARG A 97 17.26 -24.99 3.83
CA ARG A 97 18.09 -25.51 2.72
C ARG A 97 17.52 -25.18 1.34
N PHE A 98 16.20 -25.06 1.21
CA PHE A 98 15.52 -24.84 -0.08
C PHE A 98 15.53 -23.38 -0.52
N SER A 99 15.25 -22.44 0.39
CA SER A 99 14.99 -21.03 0.07
C SER A 99 16.20 -20.22 -0.43
N PRO A 100 17.43 -20.36 0.13
CA PRO A 100 18.55 -19.50 -0.27
C PRO A 100 18.90 -19.59 -1.76
N GLY A 101 18.74 -20.77 -2.36
CA GLY A 101 18.99 -20.95 -3.79
C GLY A 101 17.90 -20.37 -4.70
N LEU A 102 16.75 -19.93 -4.18
CA LEU A 102 15.67 -19.36 -5.00
C LEU A 102 15.97 -17.94 -5.48
N THR A 103 16.72 -17.18 -4.70
CA THR A 103 17.10 -15.78 -4.99
C THR A 103 18.54 -15.66 -5.49
N ASN A 104 19.35 -16.71 -5.36
CA ASN A 104 20.70 -16.78 -5.92
C ASN A 104 20.72 -17.71 -7.16
N PRO A 105 20.80 -17.15 -8.39
CA PRO A 105 20.82 -17.95 -9.61
C PRO A 105 22.08 -18.81 -9.74
N ASP A 106 23.20 -18.39 -9.15
CA ASP A 106 24.49 -19.09 -9.22
C ASP A 106 24.60 -20.25 -8.21
N ALA A 107 23.65 -20.34 -7.26
CA ALA A 107 23.61 -21.46 -6.33
C ALA A 107 23.24 -22.78 -7.05
N ALA A 108 23.80 -23.90 -6.62
CA ALA A 108 23.33 -25.21 -7.07
C ALA A 108 21.91 -25.51 -6.55
N THR A 109 21.19 -26.40 -7.23
CA THR A 109 19.93 -26.93 -6.68
C THR A 109 20.23 -27.70 -5.39
N PRO A 110 19.52 -27.45 -4.27
CA PRO A 110 19.80 -28.09 -2.99
C PRO A 110 19.71 -29.62 -3.07
N GLU A 111 20.63 -30.31 -2.39
CA GLU A 111 20.62 -31.77 -2.28
C GLU A 111 19.36 -32.25 -1.52
N GLY A 112 18.76 -33.34 -2.00
CA GLY A 112 17.57 -33.94 -1.39
C GLY A 112 16.23 -33.39 -1.89
N VAL A 113 16.23 -32.44 -2.83
CA VAL A 113 15.00 -32.04 -3.54
C VAL A 113 14.57 -33.18 -4.46
N VAL A 114 13.35 -33.67 -4.28
CA VAL A 114 12.76 -34.76 -5.07
C VAL A 114 11.51 -34.28 -5.80
N ALA A 115 11.31 -34.73 -7.04
CA ALA A 115 10.05 -34.55 -7.74
C ALA A 115 9.08 -35.70 -7.37
N ALA A 116 7.77 -35.44 -7.38
CA ALA A 116 6.76 -36.45 -7.06
C ALA A 116 6.89 -37.69 -7.96
N ALA A 117 6.69 -38.88 -7.36
CA ALA A 117 6.82 -40.17 -8.02
C ALA A 117 5.91 -40.26 -9.26
N GLY A 118 6.49 -40.69 -10.39
CA GLY A 118 5.79 -40.84 -11.68
C GLY A 118 6.32 -39.94 -12.81
N THR A 119 7.22 -39.00 -12.50
CA THR A 119 7.99 -38.27 -13.53
C THR A 119 9.46 -38.70 -13.45
N PRO A 120 10.10 -39.23 -14.51
CA PRO A 120 11.50 -39.61 -14.47
C PRO A 120 12.37 -38.44 -13.97
N GLY A 121 13.37 -38.71 -13.13
CA GLY A 121 14.21 -37.75 -12.40
C GLY A 121 15.04 -36.74 -13.22
N LYS A 122 14.70 -36.52 -14.49
CA LYS A 122 15.32 -35.54 -15.40
C LYS A 122 14.85 -34.10 -15.19
N ASP A 123 13.98 -33.82 -14.22
CA ASP A 123 13.28 -32.53 -14.16
C ASP A 123 13.33 -31.82 -12.81
N VAL A 124 14.08 -32.31 -11.82
CA VAL A 124 14.19 -31.67 -10.49
C VAL A 124 14.84 -30.29 -10.61
N VAL A 125 15.98 -30.20 -11.29
CA VAL A 125 16.70 -28.94 -11.53
C VAL A 125 15.84 -27.98 -12.35
N LYS A 126 15.17 -28.47 -13.40
CA LYS A 126 14.28 -27.64 -14.22
C LYS A 126 13.12 -27.08 -13.40
N ARG A 127 12.49 -27.90 -12.55
CA ARG A 127 11.40 -27.48 -11.66
C ARG A 127 11.89 -26.48 -10.62
N TYR A 128 13.07 -26.69 -10.05
CA TYR A 128 13.68 -25.72 -9.15
C TYR A 128 13.95 -24.37 -9.84
N ASN A 129 14.41 -24.41 -11.10
CA ASN A 129 14.56 -23.20 -11.92
C ASN A 129 13.22 -22.52 -12.24
N ILE A 130 12.11 -23.27 -12.38
CA ILE A 130 10.76 -22.68 -12.48
C ILE A 130 10.43 -21.93 -11.18
N TYR A 131 10.72 -22.49 -10.00
CA TYR A 131 10.51 -21.79 -8.73
C TYR A 131 11.36 -20.52 -8.62
N ARG A 132 12.65 -20.55 -9.00
CA ARG A 132 13.52 -19.37 -9.07
C ARG A 132 12.93 -18.26 -9.93
N ASN A 133 12.45 -18.63 -11.12
CA ASN A 133 11.84 -17.69 -12.05
C ASN A 133 10.57 -17.09 -11.45
N ASN A 134 9.71 -17.90 -10.84
CA ASN A 134 8.49 -17.42 -10.19
C ASN A 134 8.80 -16.47 -9.04
N VAL A 135 9.79 -16.77 -8.18
CA VAL A 135 10.22 -15.86 -7.10
C VAL A 135 10.69 -14.53 -7.67
N THR A 136 11.54 -14.56 -8.71
CA THR A 136 12.03 -13.33 -9.35
C THR A 136 10.88 -12.50 -9.94
N VAL A 137 9.95 -13.14 -10.65
CA VAL A 137 8.77 -12.48 -11.22
C VAL A 137 7.90 -11.88 -10.12
N SER A 138 7.60 -12.62 -9.05
CA SER A 138 6.79 -12.12 -7.94
C SER A 138 7.45 -10.95 -7.20
N LEU A 139 8.78 -10.91 -7.07
CA LEU A 139 9.48 -9.78 -6.48
C LEU A 139 9.43 -8.53 -7.36
N ILE A 140 9.54 -8.69 -8.68
CA ILE A 140 9.38 -7.59 -9.63
C ILE A 140 7.94 -7.06 -9.59
N ASP A 141 6.96 -7.96 -9.54
CA ASP A 141 5.55 -7.57 -9.48
C ASP A 141 5.22 -6.88 -8.14
N ALA A 142 5.84 -7.31 -7.03
CA ALA A 142 5.76 -6.60 -5.76
C ALA A 142 6.34 -5.19 -5.85
N LEU A 143 7.52 -5.02 -6.46
CA LEU A 143 8.09 -3.69 -6.69
C LEU A 143 7.17 -2.83 -7.57
N ALA A 144 6.56 -3.39 -8.62
CA ALA A 144 5.62 -2.64 -9.45
C ALA A 144 4.38 -2.18 -8.68
N ALA A 145 3.88 -2.99 -7.74
CA ALA A 145 2.78 -2.62 -6.87
C ALA A 145 3.16 -1.55 -5.83
N ILE A 146 4.41 -1.54 -5.36
CA ILE A 146 4.92 -0.55 -4.41
C ILE A 146 5.25 0.78 -5.12
N TYR A 147 5.72 0.72 -6.37
CA TYR A 147 6.21 1.87 -7.14
C TYR A 147 5.46 2.11 -8.47
N PRO A 148 4.11 2.24 -8.45
CA PRO A 148 3.32 2.40 -9.67
C PRO A 148 3.62 3.70 -10.44
N ALA A 149 3.92 4.81 -9.77
CA ALA A 149 4.27 6.06 -10.44
C ALA A 149 5.62 5.92 -11.17
N VAL A 150 6.62 5.31 -10.55
CA VAL A 150 7.90 4.99 -11.19
C VAL A 150 7.67 4.11 -12.42
N GLN A 151 6.87 3.04 -12.31
CA GLN A 151 6.55 2.18 -13.45
C GLN A 151 5.85 2.94 -14.58
N ARG A 152 4.93 3.84 -14.24
CA ARG A 152 4.23 4.67 -15.22
C ARG A 152 5.17 5.62 -15.96
N ILE A 153 6.10 6.25 -15.23
CA ILE A 153 7.08 7.19 -15.80
C ILE A 153 8.01 6.47 -16.77
N THR A 154 8.54 5.31 -16.37
CA THR A 154 9.53 4.59 -17.18
C THR A 154 8.93 3.67 -18.24
N GLY A 155 7.66 3.31 -18.09
CA GLY A 155 7.03 2.21 -18.80
C GLY A 155 7.37 0.84 -18.21
N VAL A 156 6.54 -0.16 -18.53
CA VAL A 156 6.58 -1.51 -17.96
C VAL A 156 7.91 -2.22 -18.23
N GLU A 157 8.39 -2.18 -19.47
CA GLU A 157 9.60 -2.94 -19.86
C GLU A 157 10.86 -2.40 -19.18
N PHE A 158 11.04 -1.07 -19.17
CA PHE A 158 12.16 -0.44 -18.47
C PHE A 158 12.10 -0.72 -16.96
N PHE A 159 10.91 -0.57 -16.36
CA PHE A 159 10.72 -0.85 -14.94
C PHE A 159 11.10 -2.29 -14.61
N ARG A 160 10.62 -3.27 -15.38
CA ARG A 160 10.92 -4.70 -15.16
C ARG A 160 12.41 -4.99 -15.33
N ALA A 161 13.08 -4.34 -16.28
CA ALA A 161 14.54 -4.47 -16.43
C ALA A 161 15.28 -3.92 -15.20
N MET A 162 14.95 -2.70 -14.78
CA MET A 162 15.53 -2.05 -13.59
C MET A 162 15.28 -2.86 -12.31
N ALA A 163 14.05 -3.33 -12.10
CA ALA A 163 13.66 -4.16 -10.97
C ALA A 163 14.43 -5.49 -10.93
N ARG A 164 14.72 -6.13 -12.09
CA ARG A 164 15.54 -7.35 -12.14
C ARG A 164 16.96 -7.11 -11.62
N PHE A 165 17.58 -5.98 -11.94
CA PHE A 165 18.90 -5.64 -11.41
C PHE A 165 18.85 -5.47 -9.89
N HIS A 166 17.84 -4.76 -9.38
CA HIS A 166 17.63 -4.61 -7.95
C HIS A 166 17.40 -5.95 -7.24
N VAL A 167 16.54 -6.82 -7.76
CA VAL A 167 16.26 -8.15 -7.17
C VAL A 167 17.51 -9.02 -7.05
N ARG A 168 18.44 -8.90 -8.01
CA ARG A 168 19.72 -9.61 -7.98
C ARG A 168 20.71 -9.02 -6.99
N ALA A 169 20.74 -7.69 -6.87
CA ALA A 169 21.66 -6.97 -5.98
C ALA A 169 21.19 -7.02 -4.50
N THR A 170 19.89 -6.89 -4.28
CA THR A 170 19.25 -6.86 -2.97
C THR A 170 18.14 -7.92 -2.90
N PRO A 171 18.46 -9.17 -2.52
CA PRO A 171 17.45 -10.17 -2.24
C PRO A 171 16.64 -9.80 -0.97
N PRO A 172 15.36 -10.21 -0.87
CA PRO A 172 14.52 -9.93 0.28
C PRO A 172 15.07 -10.59 1.56
N VAL A 173 15.09 -9.82 2.65
CA VAL A 173 15.47 -10.30 4.01
C VAL A 173 14.26 -10.66 4.87
N SER A 174 13.06 -10.24 4.45
CA SER A 174 11.78 -10.49 5.11
C SER A 174 10.84 -11.27 4.20
N ARG A 175 9.89 -11.98 4.80
CA ARG A 175 8.80 -12.67 4.08
C ARG A 175 7.65 -11.73 3.72
N LEU A 176 7.63 -10.52 4.28
CA LEU A 176 6.59 -9.53 4.06
C LEU A 176 6.93 -8.73 2.80
N LEU A 177 6.18 -8.96 1.70
CA LEU A 177 6.47 -8.32 0.40
C LEU A 177 6.35 -6.80 0.43
N PHE A 178 5.48 -6.23 1.29
CA PHE A 178 5.37 -4.78 1.44
C PHE A 178 6.59 -4.14 2.14
N GLU A 179 7.44 -4.94 2.81
CA GLU A 179 8.72 -4.47 3.35
C GLU A 179 9.84 -4.52 2.31
N TYR A 180 9.63 -5.23 1.20
CA TYR A 180 10.61 -5.32 0.13
C TYR A 180 10.72 -4.00 -0.66
N GLY A 181 11.89 -3.74 -1.23
CA GLY A 181 12.15 -2.56 -2.04
C GLY A 181 12.45 -1.28 -1.26
N ARG A 182 12.59 -1.30 0.08
CA ARG A 182 12.96 -0.09 0.86
C ARG A 182 14.17 0.67 0.31
N ASP A 183 15.15 -0.05 -0.22
CA ASP A 183 16.38 0.44 -0.81
C ASP A 183 16.29 0.67 -2.33
N PHE A 184 15.14 0.37 -2.96
CA PHE A 184 14.91 0.61 -4.39
C PHE A 184 15.09 2.08 -4.81
N PRO A 185 14.65 3.10 -4.05
CA PRO A 185 14.94 4.50 -4.39
C PRO A 185 16.45 4.82 -4.44
N SER A 186 17.22 4.32 -3.46
CA SER A 186 18.68 4.47 -3.44
C SER A 186 19.35 3.71 -4.60
N PHE A 187 18.81 2.55 -4.96
CA PHE A 187 19.25 1.82 -6.15
C PHE A 187 19.01 2.64 -7.43
N ILE A 188 17.81 3.21 -7.62
CA ILE A 188 17.46 4.05 -8.78
C ILE A 188 18.44 5.21 -8.94
N GLU A 189 18.82 5.87 -7.85
CA GLU A 189 19.77 7.00 -7.85
C GLU A 189 21.14 6.63 -8.44
N THR A 190 21.56 5.37 -8.28
CA THR A 190 22.83 4.85 -8.82
C THR A 190 22.68 4.11 -10.15
N TYR A 191 21.44 3.90 -10.62
CA TYR A 191 21.15 3.11 -11.82
C TYR A 191 21.50 3.89 -13.08
N GLU A 192 22.54 3.44 -13.80
CA GLU A 192 23.11 4.16 -14.94
C GLU A 192 22.10 4.54 -16.03
N TYR A 193 21.14 3.65 -16.32
CA TYR A 193 20.15 3.88 -17.37
C TYR A 193 19.03 4.87 -16.96
N ALA A 194 18.96 5.28 -15.69
CA ALA A 194 18.00 6.28 -15.19
C ALA A 194 18.63 7.66 -14.94
N ARG A 195 19.90 7.88 -15.30
CA ARG A 195 20.63 9.15 -15.06
C ARG A 195 19.94 10.39 -15.64
N GLU A 196 19.22 10.24 -16.75
CA GLU A 196 18.48 11.34 -17.39
C GLU A 196 17.18 11.70 -16.66
N MET A 197 16.78 10.93 -15.65
CA MET A 197 15.58 11.12 -14.83
C MET A 197 15.94 11.22 -13.35
N PRO A 198 16.71 12.22 -12.91
CA PRO A 198 17.20 12.29 -11.52
C PRO A 198 16.07 12.42 -10.49
N TRP A 199 14.89 12.91 -10.88
CA TRP A 199 13.67 12.97 -10.05
C TRP A 199 13.02 11.60 -9.80
N LEU A 200 13.44 10.54 -10.50
CA LEU A 200 12.81 9.21 -10.40
C LEU A 200 13.04 8.59 -9.02
N ALA A 201 14.25 8.77 -8.45
CA ALA A 201 14.57 8.31 -7.11
C ALA A 201 13.71 9.02 -6.05
N ASP A 202 13.54 10.34 -6.17
CA ASP A 202 12.72 11.14 -5.24
C ASP A 202 11.24 10.77 -5.34
N THR A 203 10.75 10.51 -6.56
CA THR A 203 9.39 9.97 -6.76
C THR A 203 9.23 8.62 -6.05
N ALA A 204 10.20 7.71 -6.19
CA ALA A 204 10.19 6.42 -5.51
C ALA A 204 10.26 6.57 -3.98
N ARG A 205 11.00 7.56 -3.44
CA ARG A 205 11.01 7.86 -2.00
C ARG A 205 9.64 8.26 -1.49
N ILE A 206 8.89 9.07 -2.25
CA ILE A 206 7.51 9.45 -1.91
C ILE A 206 6.59 8.22 -1.90
N GLU A 207 6.68 7.34 -2.90
CA GLU A 207 5.89 6.09 -2.92
C GLU A 207 6.21 5.18 -1.73
N ARG A 208 7.48 5.07 -1.35
CA ARG A 208 7.91 4.32 -0.17
C ARG A 208 7.39 4.94 1.13
N ALA A 209 7.47 6.25 1.26
CA ALA A 209 6.96 6.99 2.42
C ALA A 209 5.44 6.83 2.55
N TRP A 210 4.72 6.84 1.42
CA TRP A 210 3.28 6.56 1.37
C TRP A 210 2.96 5.16 1.90
N LEU A 211 3.68 4.14 1.44
CA LEU A 211 3.45 2.75 1.89
C LEU A 211 3.82 2.55 3.37
N ASP A 212 4.87 3.21 3.84
CA ASP A 212 5.27 3.19 5.25
C ASP A 212 4.23 3.85 6.15
N ALA A 213 3.67 4.99 5.71
CA ALA A 213 2.58 5.64 6.41
C ALA A 213 1.31 4.77 6.41
N TYR A 214 1.07 3.98 5.36
CA TYR A 214 -0.08 3.07 5.29
C TYR A 214 0.02 1.91 6.29
N HIS A 215 1.21 1.36 6.55
CA HIS A 215 1.37 0.16 7.39
C HIS A 215 1.71 0.42 8.86
N VAL A 216 2.03 1.66 9.26
CA VAL A 216 2.33 1.96 10.66
C VAL A 216 1.09 1.86 11.55
N ALA A 217 1.31 1.60 12.85
CA ALA A 217 0.24 1.57 13.85
C ALA A 217 -0.54 2.89 13.92
N ASP A 218 -1.83 2.79 14.19
CA ASP A 218 -2.71 3.95 14.36
C ASP A 218 -2.38 4.72 15.64
N ALA A 219 -2.46 6.05 15.55
CA ALA A 219 -2.43 6.95 16.69
C ALA A 219 -3.43 8.10 16.43
N SER A 220 -3.86 8.76 17.50
CA SER A 220 -4.72 9.94 17.37
C SER A 220 -3.86 11.18 17.11
N PRO A 221 -4.23 12.02 16.13
CA PRO A 221 -3.60 13.32 15.97
C PRO A 221 -3.85 14.24 17.18
N LEU A 222 -2.89 15.11 17.44
CA LEU A 222 -2.99 16.17 18.44
C LEU A 222 -4.00 17.23 17.99
N ALA A 223 -4.98 17.52 18.84
CA ALA A 223 -5.95 18.59 18.62
C ALA A 223 -5.28 19.97 18.79
N ALA A 224 -5.56 20.90 17.87
CA ALA A 224 -4.94 22.23 17.87
C ALA A 224 -5.25 23.04 19.13
N GLU A 225 -6.41 22.79 19.75
CA GLU A 225 -6.86 23.40 20.99
C GLU A 225 -5.92 23.11 22.17
N THR A 226 -5.14 22.02 22.10
CA THR A 226 -4.16 21.66 23.13
C THR A 226 -3.09 22.74 23.29
N LEU A 227 -2.70 23.44 22.22
CA LEU A 227 -1.75 24.55 22.32
C LEU A 227 -2.35 25.79 22.96
N ALA A 228 -3.64 26.01 22.80
CA ALA A 228 -4.32 27.15 23.43
C ALA A 228 -4.32 27.04 24.97
N CYS A 229 -4.10 25.85 25.51
CA CYS A 229 -3.96 25.61 26.94
C CYS A 229 -2.53 25.82 27.47
N ILE A 230 -1.54 26.02 26.61
CA ILE A 230 -0.14 26.22 27.00
C ILE A 230 0.10 27.72 27.24
N ASP A 231 0.82 28.04 28.32
CA ASP A 231 1.21 29.42 28.61
C ASP A 231 2.02 30.00 27.43
N PRO A 232 1.66 31.18 26.90
CA PRO A 232 2.39 31.82 25.81
C PRO A 232 3.89 31.96 26.04
N SER A 233 4.33 32.15 27.29
CA SER A 233 5.75 32.23 27.67
C SER A 233 6.47 30.89 27.57
N ALA A 234 5.75 29.78 27.65
CA ALA A 234 6.28 28.42 27.54
C ALA A 234 6.20 27.84 26.12
N LEU A 235 5.41 28.43 25.21
CA LEU A 235 5.20 27.93 23.84
C LEU A 235 6.52 27.68 23.09
N ALA A 236 7.49 28.58 23.22
CA ALA A 236 8.78 28.44 22.54
C ALA A 236 9.59 27.21 23.00
N GLN A 237 9.30 26.67 24.18
CA GLN A 237 9.98 25.50 24.75
C GLN A 237 9.24 24.17 24.50
N VAL A 238 8.04 24.22 23.90
CA VAL A 238 7.26 23.02 23.58
C VAL A 238 8.03 22.12 22.63
N ARG A 239 8.06 20.83 22.93
CA ARG A 239 8.49 19.77 22.00
C ARG A 239 7.28 19.00 21.52
N PHE A 240 7.33 18.54 20.28
CA PHE A 240 6.25 17.74 19.70
C PHE A 240 6.64 16.27 19.62
N VAL A 241 5.68 15.40 19.92
CA VAL A 241 5.76 14.00 19.54
C VAL A 241 5.07 13.87 18.18
N THR A 242 5.82 13.48 17.16
CA THR A 242 5.28 13.33 15.81
C THR A 242 4.39 12.11 15.68
N HIS A 243 3.34 12.23 14.88
CA HIS A 243 2.47 11.11 14.56
C HIS A 243 3.28 10.01 13.84
N PRO A 244 3.11 8.72 14.17
CA PRO A 244 3.90 7.62 13.59
C PRO A 244 3.80 7.50 12.07
N ALA A 245 2.72 8.01 11.46
CA ALA A 245 2.52 8.03 10.00
C ALA A 245 3.12 9.24 9.29
N THR A 246 3.64 10.23 10.03
CA THR A 246 4.26 11.42 9.45
C THR A 246 5.59 11.06 8.80
N ARG A 247 5.75 11.37 7.52
CA ARG A 247 7.04 11.27 6.81
C ARG A 247 7.29 12.53 6.01
N ILE A 248 8.57 12.87 5.83
CA ILE A 248 9.03 13.95 4.97
C ILE A 248 9.94 13.35 3.90
N VAL A 249 9.77 13.81 2.67
CA VAL A 249 10.74 13.53 1.59
C VAL A 249 11.16 14.85 1.00
N ARG A 250 12.43 15.20 1.13
CA ARG A 250 13.00 16.40 0.52
C ARG A 250 13.46 16.09 -0.90
N SER A 251 13.13 16.97 -1.85
CA SER A 251 13.49 16.79 -3.26
C SER A 251 13.91 18.10 -3.89
N ARG A 252 15.00 18.05 -4.68
CA ARG A 252 15.46 19.20 -5.49
C ARG A 252 14.68 19.35 -6.80
N TYR A 253 13.73 18.45 -7.03
CA TYR A 253 12.88 18.33 -8.21
C TYR A 253 11.40 18.48 -7.81
N PRO A 254 10.48 18.68 -8.78
CA PRO A 254 9.05 18.73 -8.51
C PRO A 254 8.45 17.33 -8.28
N ALA A 255 9.02 16.59 -7.33
CA ALA A 255 8.72 15.18 -7.11
C ALA A 255 7.29 14.95 -6.60
N VAL A 256 6.69 15.89 -5.86
CA VAL A 256 5.30 15.77 -5.40
C VAL A 256 4.33 15.93 -6.56
N SER A 257 4.59 16.91 -7.43
CA SER A 257 3.83 17.14 -8.65
C SER A 257 3.95 15.95 -9.60
N ILE A 258 5.17 15.45 -9.83
CA ILE A 258 5.43 14.25 -10.66
C ILE A 258 4.72 13.03 -10.08
N PHE A 259 4.84 12.77 -8.78
CA PHE A 259 4.15 11.69 -8.09
C PHE A 259 2.63 11.79 -8.28
N THR A 260 2.06 12.96 -8.02
CA THR A 260 0.61 13.18 -8.09
C THR A 260 0.08 12.92 -9.49
N MET A 261 0.73 13.48 -10.51
CA MET A 261 0.36 13.28 -11.92
C MET A 261 0.37 11.80 -12.32
N ASN A 262 1.34 11.03 -11.81
CA ASN A 262 1.53 9.63 -12.17
C ASN A 262 0.72 8.66 -11.30
N ARG A 263 0.14 9.10 -10.18
CA ARG A 263 -0.64 8.24 -9.29
C ARG A 263 -2.14 8.22 -9.62
N VAL A 264 -2.70 9.33 -10.09
CA VAL A 264 -4.14 9.48 -10.39
C VAL A 264 -4.46 9.56 -11.90
N ASN A 265 -3.56 9.09 -12.78
CA ASN A 265 -3.72 9.16 -14.25
C ASN A 265 -4.16 10.54 -14.74
N THR A 266 -3.68 11.60 -14.09
CA THR A 266 -4.05 12.99 -14.41
C THR A 266 -3.29 13.42 -15.67
N PRO A 267 -3.84 14.35 -16.50
CA PRO A 267 -3.13 14.88 -17.64
C PRO A 267 -1.75 15.41 -17.27
N VAL A 268 -0.77 15.14 -18.14
CA VAL A 268 0.61 15.57 -17.91
C VAL A 268 0.72 17.07 -18.15
N THR A 269 1.06 17.82 -17.11
CA THR A 269 1.38 19.24 -17.20
C THR A 269 2.89 19.45 -17.30
N PRO A 270 3.36 20.44 -18.08
CA PRO A 270 4.78 20.81 -18.06
C PRO A 270 5.23 21.22 -16.66
N LEU A 271 6.40 20.73 -16.23
CA LEU A 271 7.04 21.06 -14.96
C LEU A 271 8.48 21.48 -15.24
N HIS A 272 9.03 22.39 -14.42
CA HIS A 272 10.46 22.70 -14.46
C HIS A 272 11.19 21.81 -13.46
N SER A 273 12.24 21.12 -13.91
CA SER A 273 13.02 20.24 -13.04
C SER A 273 13.71 20.98 -11.88
N SER A 274 13.85 22.30 -11.97
CA SER A 274 14.40 23.17 -10.92
C SER A 274 13.41 23.48 -9.78
N ASP A 275 12.14 23.13 -9.92
CA ASP A 275 11.11 23.47 -8.95
C ASP A 275 11.17 22.47 -7.77
N ALA A 276 12.04 22.75 -6.82
CA ALA A 276 12.20 21.91 -5.63
C ALA A 276 10.88 21.82 -4.83
N GLU A 277 10.53 20.61 -4.42
CA GLU A 277 9.32 20.33 -3.65
C GLU A 277 9.63 19.38 -2.50
N ASP A 278 9.30 19.81 -1.28
CA ASP A 278 9.34 18.95 -0.12
C ASP A 278 7.96 18.29 0.09
N ALA A 279 7.93 16.96 0.19
CA ALA A 279 6.72 16.18 0.39
C ALA A 279 6.44 15.98 1.89
N LEU A 280 5.19 16.20 2.30
CA LEU A 280 4.64 15.72 3.55
C LEU A 280 3.71 14.54 3.27
N VAL A 281 3.97 13.42 3.94
CA VAL A 281 3.08 12.26 3.95
C VAL A 281 2.47 12.13 5.33
N THR A 282 1.15 12.12 5.40
CA THR A 282 0.39 11.89 6.64
C THR A 282 -0.76 10.92 6.39
N ARG A 283 -1.39 10.43 7.48
CA ARG A 283 -2.52 9.51 7.41
C ARG A 283 -3.67 9.95 8.34
N PRO A 284 -4.26 11.13 8.14
CA PRO A 284 -5.47 11.51 8.88
C PRO A 284 -6.61 10.54 8.53
N ASP A 285 -7.39 10.12 9.52
CA ASP A 285 -8.57 9.26 9.34
C ASP A 285 -8.33 7.97 8.53
N ALA A 286 -7.13 7.39 8.64
CA ALA A 286 -6.67 6.19 7.93
C ALA A 286 -6.40 6.35 6.41
N ASP A 287 -6.57 7.54 5.85
CA ASP A 287 -6.27 7.83 4.44
C ASP A 287 -4.89 8.48 4.30
N VAL A 288 -4.00 7.85 3.53
CA VAL A 288 -2.64 8.39 3.33
C VAL A 288 -2.64 9.49 2.27
N ILE A 289 -2.28 10.70 2.70
CA ILE A 289 -2.24 11.91 1.89
C ILE A 289 -0.77 12.28 1.66
N VAL A 290 -0.46 12.67 0.42
CA VAL A 290 0.81 13.33 0.07
C VAL A 290 0.50 14.77 -0.29
N SER A 291 1.11 15.71 0.42
CA SER A 291 0.97 17.14 0.17
C SER A 291 2.34 17.81 0.02
N ARG A 292 2.35 19.01 -0.53
CA ARG A 292 3.55 19.85 -0.62
C ARG A 292 3.71 20.65 0.65
N LEU A 293 4.91 20.66 1.23
CA LEU A 293 5.26 21.59 2.28
C LEU A 293 5.52 22.98 1.66
N PRO A 294 5.07 24.06 2.32
CA PRO A 294 5.46 25.42 1.92
C PRO A 294 6.95 25.67 2.23
N PRO A 295 7.55 26.75 1.71
CA PRO A 295 8.94 27.12 1.99
C PRO A 295 9.27 27.09 3.48
N GLY A 296 10.45 26.55 3.84
CA GLY A 296 10.91 26.36 5.22
C GLY A 296 10.18 25.27 6.02
N GLY A 297 9.05 24.75 5.54
CA GLY A 297 8.22 23.77 6.25
C GLY A 297 8.93 22.43 6.50
N ALA A 298 9.80 21.99 5.59
CA ALA A 298 10.58 20.77 5.77
C ALA A 298 11.66 20.94 6.83
N ALA A 299 12.46 22.01 6.78
CA ALA A 299 13.44 22.32 7.81
C ALA A 299 12.79 22.43 9.19
N PHE A 300 11.65 23.15 9.26
CA PHE A 300 10.85 23.26 10.47
C PHE A 300 10.45 21.89 11.02
N LEU A 301 9.81 21.06 10.20
CA LEU A 301 9.29 19.77 10.67
C LEU A 301 10.38 18.75 10.97
N VAL A 302 11.47 18.74 10.21
CA VAL A 302 12.65 17.90 10.50
C VAL A 302 13.20 18.24 11.88
N ALA A 303 13.40 19.53 12.19
CA ALA A 303 13.87 19.95 13.50
C ALA A 303 12.93 19.52 14.63
N LEU A 304 11.60 19.61 14.43
CA LEU A 304 10.62 19.12 15.39
C LEU A 304 10.67 17.59 15.58
N ILE A 305 10.83 16.82 14.50
CA ILE A 305 10.98 15.35 14.55
C ILE A 305 12.26 14.95 15.31
N GLU A 306 13.34 15.70 15.14
CA GLU A 306 14.60 15.50 15.84
C GLU A 306 14.55 15.95 17.32
N GLY A 307 13.39 16.45 17.76
CA GLY A 307 13.13 16.78 19.15
C GLY A 307 13.50 18.22 19.53
N ALA A 308 13.78 19.11 18.57
CA ALA A 308 13.98 20.52 18.86
C ALA A 308 12.72 21.16 19.48
N THR A 309 12.91 22.24 20.23
CA THR A 309 11.79 23.04 20.73
C THR A 309 11.14 23.83 19.58
N LEU A 310 9.88 24.24 19.75
CA LEU A 310 9.16 25.03 18.76
C LEU A 310 9.94 26.29 18.34
N GLY A 311 10.54 27.00 19.30
CA GLY A 311 11.33 28.19 19.01
C GLY A 311 12.60 27.90 18.20
N ALA A 312 13.33 26.83 18.56
CA ALA A 312 14.54 26.44 17.84
C ALA A 312 14.22 25.95 16.41
N ALA A 313 13.17 25.14 16.24
CA ALA A 313 12.74 24.70 14.93
C ALA A 313 12.29 25.87 14.04
N ALA A 314 11.56 26.84 14.59
CA ALA A 314 11.15 28.03 13.86
C ALA A 314 12.38 28.84 13.40
N GLN A 315 13.40 28.96 14.24
CA GLN A 315 14.66 29.61 13.85
C GLN A 315 15.34 28.89 12.67
N THR A 316 15.46 27.55 12.72
CA THR A 316 16.03 26.76 11.61
C THR A 316 15.26 26.99 10.29
N ALA A 317 13.94 27.11 10.37
CA ALA A 317 13.11 27.37 9.20
C ALA A 317 13.32 28.77 8.62
N PHE A 318 13.45 29.80 9.47
CA PHE A 318 13.77 31.17 9.03
C PHE A 318 15.19 31.29 8.43
N GLU A 319 16.14 30.49 8.91
CA GLU A 319 17.49 30.43 8.34
C GLU A 319 17.50 29.81 6.92
N GLU A 320 16.62 28.85 6.65
CA GLU A 320 16.48 28.23 5.33
C GLU A 320 15.62 29.07 4.36
N ALA A 321 14.51 29.63 4.85
CA ALA A 321 13.54 30.38 4.06
C ALA A 321 13.15 31.68 4.77
N ALA A 322 13.60 32.81 4.25
CA ALA A 322 13.33 34.13 4.82
C ALA A 322 11.83 34.51 4.80
N ASP A 323 11.05 33.90 3.90
CA ASP A 323 9.60 34.06 3.76
C ASP A 323 8.80 33.01 4.55
N PHE A 324 9.46 32.25 5.43
CA PHE A 324 8.80 31.25 6.28
C PHE A 324 7.68 31.86 7.13
N ASP A 325 6.47 31.32 6.97
CA ASP A 325 5.29 31.69 7.76
C ASP A 325 5.02 30.61 8.81
N LEU A 326 5.46 30.87 10.06
CA LEU A 326 5.27 29.96 11.18
C LEU A 326 3.78 29.66 11.47
N PRO A 327 2.88 30.66 11.62
CA PRO A 327 1.45 30.40 11.78
C PRO A 327 0.85 29.53 10.68
N ALA A 328 1.14 29.80 9.40
CA ALA A 328 0.58 29.04 8.30
C ALA A 328 1.10 27.59 8.29
N ASN A 329 2.40 27.39 8.55
CA ASN A 329 3.00 26.06 8.64
C ASN A 329 2.41 25.23 9.79
N LEU A 330 2.30 25.81 10.99
CA LEU A 330 1.68 25.15 12.13
C LEU A 330 0.23 24.76 11.82
N ALA A 331 -0.58 25.70 11.30
CA ALA A 331 -1.97 25.43 10.95
C ALA A 331 -2.11 24.29 9.93
N ALA A 332 -1.24 24.27 8.91
CA ALA A 332 -1.22 23.20 7.92
C ALA A 332 -0.82 21.85 8.54
N MET A 333 0.17 21.82 9.44
CA MET A 333 0.63 20.61 10.12
C MET A 333 -0.43 20.03 11.07
N PHE A 334 -1.17 20.87 11.81
CA PHE A 334 -2.30 20.42 12.61
C PHE A 334 -3.41 19.84 11.74
N SER A 335 -3.78 20.56 10.69
CA SER A 335 -4.81 20.10 9.76
C SER A 335 -4.44 18.78 9.06
N ALA A 336 -3.14 18.55 8.82
CA ALA A 336 -2.63 17.33 8.23
C ALA A 336 -2.40 16.19 9.24
N GLY A 337 -2.61 16.41 10.55
CA GLY A 337 -2.45 15.40 11.59
C GLY A 337 -1.01 15.00 11.88
N VAL A 338 -0.07 15.95 11.76
CA VAL A 338 1.38 15.71 11.84
C VAL A 338 1.87 15.29 13.23
N PHE A 339 1.21 15.77 14.29
CA PHE A 339 1.62 15.58 15.68
C PHE A 339 0.67 14.63 16.41
N ALA A 340 1.19 13.89 17.39
CA ALA A 340 0.40 13.00 18.26
C ALA A 340 0.32 13.53 19.71
N ALA A 341 1.35 14.26 20.18
CA ALA A 341 1.34 14.87 21.51
C ALA A 341 2.29 16.08 21.58
N VAL A 342 2.18 16.83 22.69
CA VAL A 342 3.15 17.85 23.11
C VAL A 342 3.81 17.42 24.41
N GLN A 343 5.06 17.83 24.58
CA GLN A 343 5.83 17.69 25.81
C GLN A 343 6.28 19.08 26.25
N LEU A 344 6.09 19.35 27.54
CA LEU A 344 6.64 20.49 28.24
C LEU A 344 7.70 19.93 29.19
N ASP A 345 8.89 20.53 29.16
CA ASP A 345 9.98 20.20 30.08
C ASP A 345 9.63 20.60 31.53
#